data_AF-A0A962JRT9-F1
#
_entry.id   AF-A0A962JRT9-F1
#
_cell.length_a   1.000
_cell.length_b   1.000
_cell.length_c   1.000
_cell.angle_alpha   90.00
_cell.angle_beta   90.00
_cell.angle_gamma   90.00
#
_symmetry.space_group_name_H-M   'P 1'
#
loop_
_entity.id
_entity.type
_entity.pdbx_description
1 polymer ?
#
loop_
_entity_poly.entity_id
_entity_poly.type
_entity_poly.pdbx_seq_one_letter_code
_entity_poly.pdbx_strand_id
1 'polypeptide(L)' 'MTAPLVKSTALAILEKALNSALQLDSGSLIRLGELEGNVFQVSCTRPSLSLLLIPHRAGIILQSPH' A
#
# COMPACT_ATOMS: atom_id res chain seq x y z
N MET A 1 -3.08 25.83 3.42
CA MET A 1 -3.21 24.99 2.20
C MET A 1 -2.10 23.92 2.17
N THR A 2 -2.00 23.07 3.20
CA THR A 2 -0.88 22.10 3.39
C THR A 2 -1.31 20.63 3.32
N ALA A 3 -2.60 20.35 3.15
CA ALA A 3 -3.18 19.01 3.31
C ALA A 3 -2.79 17.95 2.26
N PRO A 4 -2.62 18.27 0.96
CA PRO A 4 -2.36 17.24 -0.06
C PRO A 4 -0.96 16.64 0.05
N LEU A 5 0.06 17.50 0.23
CA LEU A 5 1.46 17.08 0.28
C LEU A 5 1.74 16.17 1.49
N VAL A 6 1.18 16.50 2.66
CA VAL A 6 1.34 15.69 3.88
C VAL A 6 0.72 14.30 3.71
N LYS A 7 -0.44 14.20 3.04
CA LYS A 7 -1.08 12.90 2.77
C LYS A 7 -0.23 12.02 1.83
N SER A 8 0.31 12.60 0.75
CA SER A 8 1.16 11.87 -0.18
C SER A 8 2.46 11.40 0.47
N THR A 9 3.09 12.23 1.31
CA THR A 9 4.30 11.84 2.06
C THR A 9 4.01 10.70 3.05
N ALA A 10 2.90 10.77 3.80
CA ALA A 10 2.52 9.71 4.72
C ALA A 10 2.25 8.38 4.00
N LEU A 11 1.58 8.44 2.84
CA LEU A 11 1.30 7.27 2.01
C LEU A 11 2.59 6.62 1.48
N ALA A 12 3.54 7.44 1.00
CA ALA A 12 4.84 6.96 0.52
C ALA A 12 5.67 6.31 1.64
N ILE A 13 5.64 6.87 2.86
CA ILE A 13 6.29 6.27 4.03
C ILE A 13 5.67 4.90 4.35
N LEU A 14 4.34 4.81 4.35
CA LEU A 14 3.62 3.57 4.62
C LEU A 14 3.90 2.52 3.55
N GLU A 15 3.86 2.89 2.27
CA GLU A 15 4.19 2.00 1.15
C GLU A 15 5.61 1.44 1.30
N LYS A 16 6.60 2.30 1.58
CA LYS A 16 7.98 1.88 1.80
C LYS A 16 8.11 0.92 2.99
N ALA A 17 7.44 1.20 4.10
CA ALA A 17 7.48 0.34 5.29
C ALA A 17 6.89 -1.05 5.02
N LEU A 18 5.74 -1.11 4.35
CA LEU A 18 5.10 -2.38 3.98
C LEU A 18 5.95 -3.17 2.99
N ASN A 19 6.49 -2.53 1.97
CA ASN A 19 7.40 -3.18 1.03
C ASN A 19 8.67 -3.68 1.70
N SER A 20 9.24 -2.93 2.65
CA SER A 20 10.40 -3.39 3.42
C SER A 20 10.07 -4.64 4.26
N ALA A 21 8.87 -4.70 4.85
CA ALA A 21 8.41 -5.87 5.58
C ALA A 21 8.18 -7.09 4.65
N LEU A 22 7.61 -6.89 3.47
CA LEU A 22 7.42 -7.96 2.47
C LEU A 22 8.75 -8.55 1.99
N GLN A 23 9.81 -7.75 1.90
CA GLN A 23 11.15 -8.24 1.54
C GLN A 23 11.78 -9.14 2.61
N LEU A 24 11.28 -9.16 3.85
CA LEU A 24 11.77 -10.05 4.91
C LEU A 24 11.29 -11.49 4.74
N ASP A 25 10.22 -11.73 3.99
CA ASP A 25 9.68 -13.06 3.71
C ASP A 25 9.37 -13.22 2.21
N SER A 26 10.27 -13.89 1.50
CA SER A 26 10.15 -14.10 0.05
C SER A 26 8.90 -14.92 -0.32
N GLY A 27 8.41 -15.78 0.59
CA GLY A 27 7.17 -16.54 0.38
C GLY A 27 5.93 -15.63 0.28
N SER A 28 5.85 -14.61 1.12
CA SER A 28 4.80 -13.59 1.08
C SER A 28 4.82 -12.80 -0.23
N LEU A 29 6.00 -12.44 -0.75
CA LEU A 29 6.11 -11.75 -2.04
C LEU A 29 5.61 -12.61 -3.22
N ILE A 30 5.93 -13.91 -3.23
CA ILE A 30 5.47 -14.81 -4.29
C ILE A 30 3.93 -14.88 -4.29
N ARG A 31 3.33 -15.13 -3.13
CA ARG A 31 1.87 -15.21 -2.97
C ARG A 31 1.18 -13.88 -3.29
N LEU A 32 1.82 -12.76 -2.95
CA LEU A 32 1.33 -11.43 -3.31
C LEU A 32 1.33 -11.22 -4.84
N GLY A 33 2.35 -11.73 -5.53
CA GLY A 33 2.43 -11.69 -6.99
C GLY A 33 1.30 -12.47 -7.69
N GLU A 34 0.74 -13.50 -7.05
CA GLU A 34 -0.44 -14.22 -7.56
C GLU A 34 -1.72 -13.35 -7.55
N LEU A 35 -1.73 -12.27 -6.77
CA LEU A 35 -2.82 -11.31 -6.69
C LEU A 35 -2.70 -10.15 -7.69
N GLU A 36 -1.67 -10.14 -8.53
CA GLU A 36 -1.47 -9.14 -9.58
C GLU A 36 -2.73 -9.00 -10.46
N GLY A 37 -3.13 -7.75 -10.72
CA GLY A 37 -4.36 -7.42 -11.45
C GLY A 37 -5.60 -7.22 -10.56
N ASN A 38 -5.52 -7.54 -9.26
CA ASN A 38 -6.56 -7.18 -8.30
C ASN A 38 -6.27 -5.82 -7.64
N VAL A 39 -7.32 -5.13 -7.21
CA VAL A 39 -7.23 -3.90 -6.42
C VAL A 39 -8.06 -4.07 -5.16
N PHE A 40 -7.44 -3.81 -4.00
CA PHE A 40 -8.09 -3.92 -2.70
C PHE A 40 -8.32 -2.54 -2.11
N GLN A 41 -9.56 -2.23 -1.73
CA GLN A 41 -9.84 -1.04 -0.94
C GLN A 41 -9.68 -1.36 0.55
N VAL A 42 -8.74 -0.68 1.20
CA VAL A 42 -8.53 -0.77 2.64
C VAL A 42 -9.15 0.44 3.30
N SER A 43 -10.17 0.21 4.12
CA SER A 43 -10.86 1.25 4.88
C SER A 43 -10.55 1.09 6.37
N CYS A 44 -9.66 1.94 6.88
CA CYS A 44 -9.37 2.06 8.30
C CYS A 44 -10.34 3.04 8.94
N THR A 45 -11.01 2.61 10.01
CA THR A 45 -11.93 3.46 10.77
C THR A 45 -11.20 4.36 11.77
N ARG A 46 -10.01 3.95 12.25
CA ARG A 46 -9.17 4.72 13.18
C ARG A 46 -7.67 4.44 12.96
N PRO A 47 -6.85 5.46 12.59
CA PRO A 47 -7.29 6.77 12.08
C PRO A 47 -8.16 6.57 10.82
N SER A 48 -9.10 7.50 10.56
CA SER A 48 -9.94 7.44 9.37
C SER A 48 -9.08 7.60 8.12
N LEU A 49 -8.88 6.52 7.40
CA LEU A 49 -7.99 6.44 6.24
C LEU A 49 -8.57 5.42 5.25
N SER A 50 -8.74 5.83 4.00
CA SER A 50 -9.06 4.93 2.90
C SER A 50 -7.92 4.95 1.89
N LEU A 51 -7.49 3.77 1.47
CA LEU A 51 -6.40 3.59 0.51
C LEU A 51 -6.69 2.40 -0.40
N LEU A 52 -6.20 2.49 -1.63
CA LEU A 52 -6.15 1.38 -2.57
C LEU A 52 -4.79 0.69 -2.42
N LEU A 53 -4.82 -0.62 -2.21
CA LEU A 53 -3.66 -1.50 -2.20
C LEU A 53 -3.66 -2.28 -3.51
N ILE A 54 -2.59 -2.08 -4.29
CA ILE A 54 -2.40 -2.71 -5.60
C ILE A 54 -1.20 -3.66 -5.47
N PRO A 55 -1.43 -4.99 -5.45
CA PRO A 55 -0.36 -5.97 -5.43
C PRO A 55 0.39 -6.03 -6.76
N HIS A 56 1.67 -6.33 -6.67
CA HIS A 56 2.53 -6.65 -7.80
C HIS A 56 3.62 -7.64 -7.35
N ARG A 57 4.35 -8.22 -8.30
CA ARG A 57 5.41 -9.22 -8.02
C ARG A 57 6.56 -8.67 -7.19
N ALA A 58 6.80 -7.36 -7.24
CA ALA A 58 7.86 -6.69 -6.50
C ALA A 58 7.40 -6.11 -5.14
N GLY A 59 6.11 -6.22 -4.80
CA GLY A 59 5.56 -5.62 -3.58
C GLY A 59 4.15 -5.06 -3.78
N ILE A 60 3.83 -3.97 -3.10
CA ILE A 60 2.55 -3.26 -3.22
C ILE A 60 2.76 -1.80 -3.61
N ILE A 61 1.74 -1.24 -4.26
CA ILE A 61 1.58 0.18 -4.48
C ILE A 61 0.38 0.64 -3.65
N LEU A 62 0.52 1.77 -2.94
CA LEU A 62 -0.56 2.41 -2.23
C LEU A 62 -1.00 3.70 -2.94
N GLN A 63 -2.30 3.84 -3.13
CA GLN A 63 -2.89 5.04 -3.72
C GLN A 63 -4.01 5.58 -2.85
N SER A 64 -4.19 6.91 -2.86
CA SER A 64 -5.43 7.50 -2.34
C SER A 64 -6.57 7.19 -3.30
N PRO A 65 -7.75 6.77 -2.81
CA PRO A 65 -8.94 6.67 -3.66
C PRO A 65 -9.27 8.04 -4.26
N HIS A 66 -9.73 8.04 -5.51
CA HIS A 66 -10.18 9.24 -6.23
C HIS A 66 -11.39 9.90 -5.58
#